data_AF-A0A9Q3H8D0-F1
#
_entry.id   AF-A0A9Q3H8D0-F1
#
_cell.length_a   1.000
_cell.length_b   1.000
_cell.length_c   1.000
_cell.angle_alpha   90.00
_cell.angle_beta   90.00
_cell.angle_gamma   90.00
#
_symmetry.space_group_name_H-M   'P 1'
#
loop_
_entity.id
_entity.type
_entity.pdbx_description
1 polymer ?
#
loop_
_entity_poly.entity_id
_entity_poly.type
_entity_poly.pdbx_seq_one_letter_code
_entity_poly.pdbx_strand_id
1 'polypeptide(L)' 'MKEEIIEILFQYKEAFASDNEPLETIKVHEVDIMLNMERPYPPLSRIPAYTASPRARESLETHIDDVSL' A
#
# COMPACT_ATOMS: atom_id res chain seq x y z
N MET A 1 -28.33 9.55 22.25
CA MET A 1 -26.86 9.73 22.30
C MET A 1 -26.07 8.48 21.89
N LYS A 2 -26.12 7.34 22.60
CA LYS A 2 -25.39 6.13 22.15
C LYS A 2 -25.93 5.55 20.84
N GLU A 3 -27.25 5.50 20.70
CA GLU A 3 -27.92 4.97 19.50
C GLU A 3 -27.63 5.83 18.27
N GLU A 4 -27.69 7.16 18.41
CA GLU A 4 -27.36 8.12 17.34
C GLU A 4 -25.91 7.96 16.84
N ILE A 5 -24.96 7.69 17.74
CA ILE A 5 -23.56 7.46 17.35
C ILE A 5 -23.42 6.16 16.55
N ILE A 6 -24.12 5.10 16.96
CA ILE A 6 -24.09 3.81 16.26
C ILE A 6 -24.71 3.95 14.86
N GLU A 7 -25.81 4.69 14.73
CA GLU A 7 -26.43 4.98 13.44
C GLU A 7 -25.47 5.70 12.49
N ILE A 8 -24.76 6.73 12.98
CA ILE A 8 -23.78 7.47 12.17
C ILE A 8 -22.63 6.56 11.73
N LEU A 9 -22.07 5.76 12.63
CA LEU A 9 -20.98 4.85 12.31
C LEU A 9 -21.41 3.79 11.29
N PHE A 10 -22.63 3.28 11.40
CA PHE A 10 -23.18 2.34 10.44
C PHE A 10 -23.44 2.98 9.08
N GLN A 11 -23.98 4.20 9.07
CA GLN A 11 -24.26 4.96 7.85
C GLN A 11 -22.99 5.26 7.04
N TYR A 12 -21.88 5.57 7.72
CA TYR A 12 -20.61 5.92 7.07
C TYR A 12 -19.54 4.83 7.20
N LYS A 13 -19.94 3.56 7.34
CA LYS A 13 -18.98 2.44 7.54
C LYS A 13 -17.86 2.39 6.48
N GLU A 14 -18.17 2.74 5.23
CA GLU A 14 -17.24 2.74 4.09
C GLU A 14 -16.20 3.87 4.17
N ALA A 15 -16.42 4.88 5.01
CA ALA A 15 -15.44 5.94 5.26
C ALA A 15 -14.34 5.50 6.25
N PHE A 16 -14.47 4.32 6.86
CA PHE A 16 -13.50 3.77 7.80
C PHE A 16 -12.76 2.59 7.17
N ALA A 17 -11.47 2.47 7.45
CA ALA A 17 -10.71 1.30 7.05
C ALA A 17 -11.20 0.06 7.81
N SER A 18 -11.41 -1.05 7.10
CA SER A 18 -11.74 -2.35 7.65
C SER A 18 -10.80 -3.41 7.08
N ASP A 19 -10.47 -4.43 7.87
CA ASP A 19 -9.61 -5.53 7.42
C ASP A 19 -10.23 -6.37 6.28
N ASN A 20 -11.54 -6.19 6.00
CA ASN A 20 -12.27 -6.92 4.97
C ASN A 20 -12.38 -6.18 3.63
N GLU A 21 -12.01 -4.90 3.59
CA GLU A 21 -12.16 -4.04 2.41
C GLU A 21 -10.79 -3.50 1.99
N PRO A 22 -10.39 -3.65 0.71
CA PRO A 22 -9.11 -3.15 0.24
C PRO A 22 -9.08 -1.62 0.31
N LEU A 23 -7.90 -1.07 0.60
CA LEU A 23 -7.69 0.38 0.52
C LEU A 23 -7.69 0.80 -0.95
N GLU A 24 -8.81 1.35 -1.42
CA GLU A 24 -8.94 1.80 -2.79
C GLU A 24 -8.11 3.07 -3.06
N THR A 25 -7.48 3.13 -4.23
CA THR A 25 -6.82 4.35 -4.70
C THR A 25 -7.86 5.35 -5.20
N ILE A 26 -7.78 6.60 -4.74
CA ILE A 26 -8.57 7.70 -5.31
C ILE A 26 -8.17 7.86 -6.78
N LYS A 27 -9.08 7.52 -7.70
CA LYS A 27 -8.90 7.37 -9.16
C LYS A 27 -8.22 8.53 -9.92
N VAL A 28 -7.90 9.65 -9.28
CA VAL A 28 -7.60 10.91 -9.96
C VAL A 28 -6.14 11.36 -9.80
N HIS A 29 -5.34 10.72 -8.94
CA HIS A 29 -3.98 11.18 -8.66
C HIS A 29 -2.90 10.17 -9.05
N GLU A 30 -2.88 9.80 -10.33
CA GLU A 30 -1.71 9.10 -10.88
C GLU A 30 -0.50 10.02 -10.82
N VAL A 31 0.58 9.52 -10.20
CA VAL A 31 1.84 10.26 -10.07
C VAL A 31 2.71 9.92 -11.27
N ASP A 32 2.99 10.92 -12.12
CA ASP A 32 3.98 10.80 -13.18
C ASP A 32 5.39 10.97 -12.60
N ILE A 33 6.13 9.87 -12.49
CA ILE A 33 7.51 9.86 -11.99
C ILE A 33 8.46 9.93 -13.19
N MET A 34 8.89 11.15 -13.52
CA MET A 34 9.87 11.39 -14.58
C MET A 34 11.31 11.37 -14.05
N LEU A 35 12.21 10.69 -14.77
CA LEU A 35 13.64 10.78 -14.51
C LEU A 35 14.18 12.11 -15.04
N ASN A 36 15.13 12.69 -14.32
CA ASN A 36 15.84 13.91 -14.73
C ASN A 36 16.89 13.67 -15.84
N MET A 37 16.91 12.47 -16.43
CA MET A 37 17.91 12.07 -17.41
C MET A 37 17.35 11.06 -18.42
N GLU A 38 17.90 11.08 -19.62
CA GLU A 38 17.58 10.15 -20.70
C GLU A 38 18.52 8.93 -20.71
N ARG A 39 18.14 7.88 -21.45
CA ARG A 39 18.96 6.67 -21.56
C ARG A 39 20.34 6.97 -22.19
N PRO A 40 21.42 6.28 -21.80
CA PRO A 40 21.45 5.12 -20.89
C PRO A 40 21.48 5.53 -19.40
N TYR A 41 20.69 4.82 -18.59
CA TYR A 41 20.63 5.06 -17.14
C TYR A 41 21.93 4.65 -16.42
N PRO A 42 22.24 5.24 -15.26
CA PRO A 42 23.44 4.91 -14.51
C PRO A 42 23.45 3.43 -14.09
N PRO A 43 24.62 2.76 -14.09
CA PRO A 43 24.73 1.36 -13.67
C PRO A 43 24.37 1.12 -12.19
N LEU A 44 24.32 2.20 -11.37
CA LEU A 44 23.97 2.16 -9.95
C LEU A 44 22.53 1.69 -9.66
N SER A 45 21.65 1.63 -10.66
CA SER A 45 20.27 1.14 -10.47
C SER A 45 20.15 -0.39 -10.38
N ARG A 46 21.26 -1.14 -10.48
CA ARG A 46 21.27 -2.61 -10.47
C ARG A 46 21.91 -3.20 -9.21
N ILE A 47 21.65 -2.61 -8.06
CA ILE A 47 22.11 -3.18 -6.78
C ILE A 47 21.13 -4.31 -6.42
N PRO A 48 21.61 -5.55 -6.17
CA PRO A 48 20.74 -6.60 -5.68
C PRO A 48 20.17 -6.19 -4.31
N ALA A 49 18.92 -6.55 -4.04
CA ALA A 49 18.35 -6.34 -2.72
C ALA A 49 19.22 -7.02 -1.65
N TYR A 50 19.37 -6.35 -0.51
CA TYR A 50 20.06 -6.95 0.63
C TYR A 50 19.29 -8.16 1.14
N THR A 51 20.00 -9.18 1.60
CA THR A 51 19.38 -10.38 2.16
C THR A 51 18.66 -10.04 3.47
N ALA A 52 17.36 -10.33 3.54
CA ALA A 52 16.61 -10.28 4.80
C ALA A 52 16.99 -11.45 5.71
N SER A 53 16.86 -11.27 7.03
CA SER A 53 16.98 -12.37 7.99
C SER A 53 15.81 -13.36 7.82
N PRO A 54 15.95 -14.65 8.20
CA PRO A 54 14.87 -15.63 8.04
C PRO A 54 13.55 -15.17 8.68
N ARG A 55 13.62 -14.63 9.90
CA ARG A 55 12.46 -14.08 10.63
C ARG A 55 11.86 -12.86 9.92
N ALA A 56 12.70 -11.97 9.40
CA ALA A 56 12.22 -10.81 8.66
C ALA A 56 11.53 -11.23 7.36
N ARG A 57 12.07 -12.24 6.67
CA ARG A 57 11.53 -12.76 5.42
C ARG A 57 10.13 -13.37 5.63
N GLU A 58 9.96 -14.19 6.66
CA GLU A 58 8.67 -14.81 7.02
C GLU A 58 7.60 -13.74 7.31
N SER A 59 7.94 -12.71 8.09
CA SER A 59 7.01 -11.62 8.39
C SER A 59 6.64 -10.79 7.15
N LEU A 60 7.58 -10.61 6.22
CA LEU A 60 7.33 -9.85 4.99
C LEU A 60 6.47 -10.64 4.01
N GLU A 61 6.66 -11.96 3.90
CA GLU A 61 5.87 -12.83 3.01
C GLU A 61 4.37 -12.69 3.30
N THR A 62 3.95 -12.66 4.56
CA THR A 62 2.54 -12.46 4.94
C THR A 62 1.93 -11.17 4.36
N HIS A 63 2.71 -10.08 4.31
CA HIS A 63 2.20 -8.77 3.90
C HIS A 63 2.35 -8.51 2.40
N ILE A 64 3.26 -9.23 1.73
CA ILE A 64 3.45 -9.10 0.27
C ILE A 64 2.23 -9.65 -0.46
N ASP A 65 1.67 -10.76 0.00
CA ASP A 65 0.49 -11.39 -0.60
C ASP A 65 -0.75 -10.47 -0.52
N ASP A 66 -0.88 -9.70 0.56
CA ASP A 66 -2.00 -8.75 0.74
C ASP A 66 -1.90 -7.51 -0.17
N VAL A 67 -0.69 -7.10 -0.58
CA VAL A 67 -0.44 -5.89 -1.38
C VAL A 67 -0.40 -6.17 -2.89
N SER A 68 -0.32 -7.44 -3.29
CA SER A 68 -0.08 -7.84 -4.69
C SER A 68 -1.34 -8.18 -5.51
N LEU A 69 -2.53 -7.96 -4.95
CA LEU A 69 -3.85 -8.06 -5.61
C LEU A 69 -4.44 -6.67 -5.92
#